data_AF-A0A2M4AF64-F1
#
_entry.id   AF-A0A2M4AF64-F1
#
_cell.length_a   1.000
_cell.length_b   1.000
_cell.length_c   1.000
_cell.angle_alpha   90.00
_cell.angle_beta   90.00
_cell.angle_gamma   90.00
#
_symmetry.space_group_name_H-M   'P 1'
#
loop_
_entity.id
_entity.type
_entity.pdbx_description
1 polymer ?
#
loop_
_entity_poly.entity_id
_entity_poly.type
_entity_poly.pdbx_seq_one_letter_code
_entity_poly.pdbx_strand_id
1 'polypeptide(L)'
;HLTRQASVSLQVLSRAERSSSNYTLEKKCETNSPCGWAIYSTTTRHIEKFEKNTCDCPKPLLCIRMEDDITTGTYVYRCREASNGIAS
;
A
#
# COMPACT_ATOMS: atom_id res chain seq x y z
N HIS A 1 -6.58 32.90 34.12
CA HIS A 1 -7.26 31.68 33.64
C HIS A 1 -6.33 31.02 32.62
N LEU A 2 -5.66 29.92 33.00
CA LEU A 2 -4.55 29.31 32.26
C LEU A 2 -5.08 28.18 31.36
N THR A 3 -5.10 28.34 30.04
CA THR A 3 -5.61 27.32 29.12
C THR A 3 -4.49 26.36 28.71
N ARG A 4 -4.47 25.24 29.43
CA ARG A 4 -4.02 23.88 29.09
C ARG A 4 -3.40 23.72 27.67
N GLN A 5 -2.08 23.64 27.59
CA GLN A 5 -1.38 23.15 26.40
C GLN A 5 -1.54 21.63 26.31
N ALA A 6 -1.98 21.12 25.16
CA ALA A 6 -1.99 19.69 24.86
C ALA A 6 -0.66 19.33 24.18
N SER A 7 0.17 18.53 24.83
CA SER A 7 1.37 17.96 24.22
C SER A 7 1.00 16.68 23.46
N VAL A 8 1.02 16.73 22.14
CA VAL A 8 0.92 15.53 21.30
C VAL A 8 2.32 14.92 21.19
N SER A 9 2.52 13.77 21.82
CA SER A 9 3.77 13.03 21.71
C SER A 9 3.75 12.23 20.40
N LEU A 10 4.40 12.76 19.35
CA LEU A 10 4.67 11.98 18.13
C LEU A 10 5.70 10.90 18.47
N GLN A 11 5.25 9.67 18.68
CA GLN A 11 6.15 8.52 18.72
C GLN A 11 6.58 8.20 17.29
N VAL A 12 7.79 8.64 16.93
CA VAL A 12 8.48 8.24 15.71
C VAL A 12 8.74 6.74 15.80
N LEU A 13 7.99 5.93 15.05
CA LEU A 13 8.26 4.49 14.90
C LEU A 13 9.60 4.34 14.18
N SER A 14 10.66 4.06 14.94
CA SER A 14 11.97 3.74 14.40
C SER A 14 11.88 2.45 13.59
N ARG A 15 12.17 2.56 12.29
CA ARG A 15 12.35 1.40 11.40
C ARG A 15 13.49 0.55 11.95
N ALA A 16 13.18 -0.66 12.39
CA ALA A 16 14.18 -1.66 12.76
C ALA A 16 15.12 -1.94 11.58
N GLU A 17 16.42 -1.77 11.79
CA GLU A 17 17.45 -2.28 10.89
C GLU A 17 17.46 -3.82 10.97
N ARG A 18 17.34 -4.50 9.84
CA ARG A 18 17.45 -5.97 9.77
C ARG A 18 18.68 -6.39 8.97
N SER A 19 19.53 -7.11 9.70
CA SER A 19 20.69 -7.90 9.29
C SER A 19 20.56 -8.57 7.91
N SER A 20 21.64 -8.47 7.13
CA SER A 20 21.85 -9.15 5.84
C SER A 20 21.88 -10.67 6.06
N SER A 21 20.79 -11.33 5.71
CA SER A 21 20.74 -12.78 5.51
C SER A 21 20.32 -13.02 4.07
N ASN A 22 21.19 -13.68 3.30
CA ASN A 22 21.01 -13.98 1.87
C ASN A 22 19.99 -15.12 1.65
N TYR A 23 18.78 -14.91 2.17
CA TYR A 23 17.54 -15.43 1.64
C TYR A 23 16.77 -14.18 1.25
N THR A 24 16.36 -14.01 0.00
CA THR A 24 15.33 -13.03 -0.32
C THR A 24 14.04 -13.52 0.34
N LEU A 25 13.93 -13.28 1.65
CA LEU A 25 12.72 -13.47 2.42
C LEU A 25 11.72 -12.51 1.80
N GLU A 26 10.94 -12.98 0.84
CA GLU A 26 9.88 -12.20 0.22
C GLU A 26 9.04 -11.60 1.35
N LYS A 27 9.18 -10.29 1.52
CA LYS A 27 8.52 -9.59 2.61
C LYS A 27 7.02 -9.74 2.37
N LYS A 28 6.28 -10.29 3.33
CA LYS A 28 4.83 -10.42 3.21
C LYS A 28 4.16 -9.11 3.58
N CYS A 29 3.22 -8.64 2.77
CA CYS A 29 2.36 -7.52 3.13
C CYS A 29 1.34 -7.95 4.19
N GLU A 30 0.90 -7.03 5.06
CA GLU A 30 -0.22 -7.27 5.97
C GLU A 30 -1.57 -7.17 5.22
N THR A 31 -2.64 -7.71 5.80
CA THR A 31 -3.99 -7.60 5.25
C THR A 31 -4.36 -6.13 5.02
N ASN A 32 -4.95 -5.82 3.86
CA ASN A 32 -5.34 -4.48 3.43
C ASN A 32 -4.19 -3.47 3.28
N SER A 33 -2.92 -3.90 3.39
CA SER A 33 -1.77 -3.06 3.05
C SER A 33 -1.71 -2.79 1.54
N PRO A 34 -1.24 -1.59 1.12
CA PRO A 34 -0.92 -1.33 -0.28
C PRO A 34 0.15 -2.29 -0.80
N CYS A 35 -0.11 -2.89 -1.95
CA CYS A 35 0.78 -3.84 -2.62
C CYS A 35 1.25 -3.35 -3.99
N GLY A 36 0.59 -2.35 -4.56
CA GLY A 36 1.05 -1.69 -5.77
C GLY A 36 0.20 -0.49 -6.16
N TRP A 37 0.67 0.21 -7.19
CA TRP A 37 0.07 1.43 -7.74
C TRP A 37 0.15 1.40 -9.26
N ALA A 38 -0.98 1.60 -9.94
CA ALA A 38 -0.99 1.80 -11.38
C ALA A 38 -1.14 3.29 -11.67
N ILE A 39 -0.08 3.93 -12.13
CA ILE A 39 -0.05 5.33 -12.54
C ILE A 39 -0.65 5.39 -13.95
N TYR A 40 -1.64 6.25 -14.12
CA TYR A 40 -2.36 6.40 -15.37
C TYR A 40 -2.34 7.85 -15.86
N SER A 41 -2.47 8.01 -17.18
CA SER A 41 -2.67 9.33 -17.79
C SER A 41 -3.97 9.96 -17.27
N THR A 42 -3.89 11.12 -16.61
CA THR A 42 -5.06 11.78 -16.01
C THR A 42 -6.17 12.10 -17.02
N THR A 43 -5.81 12.24 -18.31
CA THR A 43 -6.75 12.51 -19.40
C THR A 43 -7.43 11.24 -19.92
N THR A 44 -6.67 10.18 -20.22
CA THR A 44 -7.20 8.98 -20.93
C THR A 44 -7.44 7.78 -20.03
N ARG A 45 -6.97 7.83 -18.77
CA ARG A 45 -6.93 6.70 -17.83
C ARG A 45 -6.14 5.48 -18.34
N HIS A 46 -5.32 5.66 -19.38
CA HIS A 46 -4.38 4.64 -19.84
C HIS A 46 -3.29 4.42 -18.80
N ILE A 47 -3.04 3.16 -18.41
CA ILE A 47 -1.98 2.82 -17.46
C ILE A 47 -0.63 3.03 -18.14
N GLU A 48 0.17 3.94 -17.60
CA GLU A 48 1.51 4.23 -18.10
C GLU A 48 2.56 3.39 -17.38
N LYS A 49 2.35 3.15 -16.08
CA LYS A 49 3.31 2.41 -15.25
C LYS A 49 2.61 1.69 -14.10
N PHE A 50 3.15 0.52 -13.73
CA PHE A 50 2.80 -0.16 -12.49
C PHE A 50 4.01 -0.20 -11.55
N GLU A 51 3.81 0.28 -10.33
CA GLU A 51 4.81 0.28 -9.26
C GLU A 51 4.42 -0.75 -8.20
N LYS A 52 5.27 -1.76 -8.02
CA LYS A 52 5.06 -2.79 -7.00
C LYS A 52 5.64 -2.34 -5.65
N ASN A 53 4.96 -2.66 -4.55
CA ASN A 53 5.55 -2.47 -3.23
C ASN A 53 6.69 -3.48 -2.97
N THR A 54 7.50 -3.21 -1.95
CA THR A 54 8.59 -4.08 -1.46
C THR A 54 8.12 -5.39 -0.83
N CYS A 55 6.82 -5.65 -0.82
CA CYS A 55 6.22 -6.83 -0.24
C CYS A 55 5.23 -7.49 -1.20
N ASP A 56 4.95 -8.77 -0.97
CA ASP A 56 3.99 -9.57 -1.71
C ASP A 56 2.79 -9.95 -0.83
N CYS A 57 1.60 -9.97 -1.41
CA CYS A 57 0.42 -10.45 -0.70
C CYS A 57 0.56 -11.96 -0.46
N PRO A 58 0.53 -12.43 0.80
CA PRO A 58 0.56 -13.86 1.07
C PRO A 58 -0.76 -14.51 0.65
N LYS A 59 -0.72 -15.73 0.13
CA LYS A 59 -1.93 -16.51 -0.14
C LYS A 59 -2.76 -16.66 1.15
N PRO A 60 -4.10 -16.55 1.11
CA PRO A 60 -4.97 -16.43 -0.08
C PRO A 60 -5.22 -14.99 -0.57
N LEU A 61 -4.51 -13.99 -0.03
CA LEU A 61 -4.69 -12.60 -0.42
C LEU A 61 -4.13 -12.34 -1.82
N LEU A 62 -4.85 -11.53 -2.59
CA LEU A 62 -4.45 -11.02 -3.89
C LEU A 62 -4.24 -9.51 -3.83
N CYS A 63 -3.41 -8.98 -4.72
CA CYS A 63 -3.20 -7.55 -4.87
C CYS A 63 -4.28 -6.98 -5.81
N ILE A 64 -5.34 -6.41 -5.24
CA ILE A 64 -6.56 -6.02 -5.97
C ILE A 64 -6.67 -4.49 -5.98
N ARG A 65 -7.10 -3.91 -7.11
CA ARG A 65 -7.40 -2.48 -7.24
C ARG A 65 -8.57 -2.10 -6.33
N MET A 66 -8.36 -1.20 -5.37
CA MET A 66 -9.37 -0.83 -4.38
C MET A 66 -9.76 0.65 -4.43
N GLU A 67 -8.85 1.53 -4.81
CA GLU A 67 -9.05 2.98 -4.75
C GLU A 67 -8.54 3.63 -6.03
N ASP A 68 -9.15 4.76 -6.39
CA ASP A 68 -8.73 5.65 -7.46
C ASP A 68 -8.35 7.01 -6.84
N ASP A 69 -7.05 7.27 -6.71
CA ASP A 69 -6.55 8.58 -6.30
C ASP A 69 -6.44 9.47 -7.55
N ILE A 70 -7.57 10.12 -7.85
CA ILE A 70 -7.73 11.00 -9.01
C ILE A 70 -6.74 12.18 -8.94
N THR A 71 -6.39 12.63 -7.74
CA THR A 71 -5.51 13.79 -7.55
C THR A 71 -4.09 13.51 -8.01
N THR A 72 -3.65 12.25 -7.92
CA THR A 72 -2.32 11.79 -8.34
C THR A 72 -2.35 10.94 -9.60
N GLY A 73 -3.52 10.72 -10.21
CA GLY A 73 -3.64 9.91 -11.41
C GLY A 73 -3.28 8.44 -11.17
N THR A 74 -3.66 7.88 -10.02
CA THR A 74 -3.15 6.57 -9.59
C THR A 74 -4.25 5.65 -9.05
N TYR A 75 -4.32 4.43 -9.59
CA TYR A 75 -5.07 3.35 -8.96
C TYR A 75 -4.25 2.67 -7.86
N VAL A 76 -4.81 2.56 -6.66
CA VAL A 76 -4.16 1.91 -5.51
C VAL A 76 -4.63 0.47 -5.40
N TYR A 77 -3.67 -0.45 -5.31
CA TYR A 77 -3.90 -1.87 -5.12
C TYR A 77 -3.56 -2.27 -3.69
N ARG A 78 -4.41 -3.07 -3.05
CA ARG A 78 -4.25 -3.54 -1.67
C ARG A 78 -4.44 -5.04 -1.56
N CYS A 79 -3.80 -5.65 -0.57
CA CYS A 79 -3.95 -7.07 -0.29
C CYS A 79 -5.33 -7.38 0.29
N ARG A 80 -6.15 -8.14 -0.44
CA ARG A 80 -7.48 -8.56 -0.02
C ARG A 80 -7.69 -10.02 -0.39
N GLU A 81 -8.56 -10.70 0.33
CA GLU A 81 -9.08 -11.97 -0.14
C GLU A 81 -9.80 -11.73 -1.47
N ALA A 82 -9.65 -12.66 -2.40
CA ALA A 82 -10.47 -12.65 -3.60
C ALA A 82 -11.93 -12.85 -3.17
N SER A 83 -12.70 -11.76 -3.02
CA SER A 83 -14.13 -11.90 -3.03
C SER A 83 -14.49 -12.39 -4.42
N ASN A 84 -15.28 -13.46 -4.53
CA ASN A 84 -15.83 -13.96 -5.80
C ASN A 84 -16.79 -12.94 -6.48
N GLY A 85 -16.67 -11.65 -6.17
CA GLY A 85 -17.36 -10.56 -6.85
C GLY A 85 -16.50 -10.07 -8.01
N ILE A 86 -16.74 -10.69 -9.16
CA ILE A 86 -16.31 -10.23 -10.48
C ILE A 86 -16.46 -8.70 -10.55
N ALA A 87 -15.34 -7.99 -10.62
CA ALA A 87 -15.29 -6.66 -11.19
C ALA A 87 -14.67 -6.82 -12.57
N SER A 88 -15.56 -6.91 -13.58
CA SER A 88 -15.26 -6.79 -15.01
C SER A 88 -14.59 -5.46 -15.34
#